data_AF-A0A7C5VFM1-F1
#
_entry.id   AF-A0A7C5VFM1-F1
#
_cell.length_a   1.000
_cell.length_b   1.000
_cell.length_c   1.000
_cell.angle_alpha   90.00
_cell.angle_beta   90.00
_cell.angle_gamma   90.00
#
_symmetry.space_group_name_H-M   'P 1'
#
loop_
_entity.id
_entity.type
_entity.pdbx_description
1 polymer ?
#
loop_
_entity_poly.entity_id
_entity_poly.type
_entity_poly.pdbx_seq_one_letter_code
_entity_poly.pdbx_strand_id
1 'polypeptide(L)'
;MTEVRFEEISPADFFYRNRDLAGFSNPARSLYMCIRELVENSLDATEVGRILPNIWVSLESADENGERFFTLTVKDNGIGVDGAMIPKAFGTVLYGSKYGFKQSRGTFGVGGTMALLYGQITTNTPFTVISSRGGKEIHEYKLMIDIVENKPKVIEHKVHPNAKRWRGTIVRVTLEGDYSTSRPKILSYFEMTAVVNPNANIVFVDPKGRVYVFRRVIEKAPEPPREGKPHPLGVDVETVNRLIANTKSRDVRSFLVNEFQRIGPKTAEEVLKLAGIDPEKRVKDLTHDEVTRLVEAFRQYGKFRAPETSTLSPVGVEFIEAGLKSIYRPEFLHVVQRPPSSYSGIPFVVEAAIAYGGGIEPSEEIQLLRFANKIPLLYDEKADVSWKVISERIDWPSYKVQKGMPVLVLTSICSPKVPYKTVGKEAVSDRPEIERELTMAIRECARALRLYLSQIEKREAAKKRLSVYARYLPMIAKHSAYVAGTEPPDVMPLLKSIGVTAKMVDEEMKALERELSGEAE
;
A
#
# COMPACT_ATOMS: atom_id res chain seq x y z
N MET A 1 41.33 -19.56 -31.30
CA MET A 1 40.43 -19.94 -30.18
C MET A 1 39.98 -18.65 -29.53
N THR A 2 38.68 -18.47 -29.34
CA THR A 2 38.17 -17.30 -28.62
C THR A 2 38.49 -17.50 -27.14
N GLU A 3 39.40 -16.71 -26.58
CA GLU A 3 39.69 -16.77 -25.14
C GLU A 3 38.45 -16.35 -24.35
N VAL A 4 37.98 -17.25 -23.49
CA VAL A 4 36.88 -16.95 -22.56
C VAL A 4 37.49 -16.26 -21.34
N ARG A 5 37.16 -14.98 -21.14
CA ARG A 5 37.52 -14.22 -19.93
C ARG A 5 36.38 -14.32 -18.91
N PHE A 6 36.75 -14.57 -17.66
CA PHE A 6 35.85 -14.55 -16.52
C PHE A 6 36.02 -13.21 -15.80
N GLU A 7 34.92 -12.48 -15.58
CA GLU A 7 34.90 -11.19 -14.89
C GLU A 7 33.83 -11.21 -13.78
N GLU A 8 34.15 -10.58 -12.65
CA GLU A 8 33.20 -10.33 -11.56
C GLU A 8 32.66 -8.90 -11.69
N ILE A 9 31.35 -8.73 -11.45
CA ILE A 9 30.69 -7.43 -11.52
C ILE A 9 30.12 -7.06 -10.15
N SER A 10 30.24 -5.78 -9.78
CA SER A 10 29.68 -5.28 -8.53
C SER A 10 28.15 -5.25 -8.59
N PRO A 11 27.45 -5.16 -7.44
CA PRO A 11 26.00 -4.95 -7.45
C PRO A 11 25.58 -3.70 -8.22
N ALA A 12 26.33 -2.60 -8.10
CA ALA A 12 26.04 -1.37 -8.83
C ALA A 12 26.20 -1.56 -10.35
N ASP A 13 27.23 -2.28 -10.79
CA ASP A 13 27.44 -2.61 -12.21
C ASP A 13 26.36 -3.57 -12.74
N PHE A 14 25.97 -4.57 -11.96
CA PHE A 14 24.85 -5.46 -12.30
C PHE A 14 23.57 -4.67 -12.55
N PHE A 15 23.22 -3.73 -11.66
CA PHE A 15 22.03 -2.91 -11.82
C PHE A 15 22.15 -1.87 -12.94
N TYR A 16 23.34 -1.33 -13.18
CA TYR A 16 23.61 -0.48 -14.33
C TYR A 16 23.31 -1.21 -15.65
N ARG A 17 23.79 -2.46 -15.78
CA ARG A 17 23.56 -3.29 -16.97
C ARG A 17 22.13 -3.81 -17.07
N ASN A 18 21.43 -3.98 -15.94
CA ASN A 18 20.10 -4.58 -15.87
C ASN A 18 19.05 -3.65 -15.24
N ARG A 19 19.05 -2.37 -15.62
CA ARG A 19 18.15 -1.34 -15.05
C ARG A 19 16.66 -1.72 -15.10
N ASP A 20 16.26 -2.46 -16.12
CA ASP A 20 14.88 -2.92 -16.31
C ASP A 20 14.42 -3.85 -15.19
N LEU A 21 15.32 -4.68 -14.63
CA LEU A 21 15.01 -5.60 -13.53
C LEU A 21 14.67 -4.85 -12.23
N ALA A 22 15.22 -3.65 -12.04
CA ALA A 22 14.94 -2.80 -10.90
C ALA A 22 13.73 -1.86 -11.12
N GLY A 23 13.01 -2.01 -12.23
CA GLY A 23 11.84 -1.20 -12.57
C GLY A 23 12.15 0.09 -13.34
N PHE A 24 13.40 0.31 -13.75
CA PHE A 24 13.84 1.49 -14.51
C PHE A 24 13.83 1.20 -16.02
N SER A 25 12.68 0.79 -16.55
CA SER A 25 12.55 0.31 -17.94
C SER A 25 12.43 1.41 -18.98
N ASN A 26 11.74 2.51 -18.64
CA ASN A 26 11.55 3.66 -19.52
C ASN A 26 11.51 4.97 -18.70
N PRO A 27 11.71 6.15 -19.31
CA PRO A 27 11.78 7.41 -18.57
C PRO A 27 10.55 7.73 -17.73
N ALA A 28 9.34 7.42 -18.22
CA ALA A 28 8.10 7.66 -17.49
C ALA A 28 8.01 6.80 -16.21
N ARG A 29 8.24 5.48 -16.33
CA ARG A 29 8.24 4.55 -15.18
C ARG A 29 9.38 4.86 -14.22
N SER A 30 10.56 5.19 -14.74
CA SER A 30 11.75 5.49 -13.94
C SER A 30 11.56 6.72 -13.07
N LEU A 31 10.98 7.79 -13.63
CA LEU A 31 10.63 8.99 -12.87
C LEU A 31 9.66 8.69 -11.72
N TYR A 32 8.58 7.93 -12.00
CA TYR A 32 7.65 7.46 -10.97
C TYR A 32 8.37 6.64 -9.88
N MET A 33 9.21 5.68 -10.26
CA MET A 33 9.94 4.82 -9.32
C MET A 33 10.89 5.63 -8.43
N CYS A 34 11.60 6.62 -8.99
CA CYS A 34 12.45 7.53 -8.21
C CYS A 34 11.66 8.30 -7.15
N ILE A 35 10.50 8.87 -7.53
CA ILE A 35 9.63 9.59 -6.59
C ILE A 35 9.16 8.65 -5.49
N ARG A 36 8.61 7.49 -5.87
CA ARG A 36 8.10 6.48 -4.95
C ARG A 36 9.15 6.06 -3.92
N GLU A 37 10.34 5.65 -4.38
CA GLU A 37 11.38 5.12 -3.49
C GLU A 37 11.89 6.17 -2.49
N LEU A 38 12.03 7.43 -2.90
CA LEU A 38 12.46 8.51 -2.00
C LEU A 38 11.36 8.91 -1.00
N VAL A 39 10.09 8.92 -1.44
CA VAL A 39 8.94 9.21 -0.56
C VAL A 39 8.71 8.08 0.44
N GLU A 40 8.80 6.82 0.02
CA GLU A 40 8.67 5.67 0.92
C GLU A 40 9.76 5.65 2.00
N ASN A 41 11.01 5.96 1.65
CA ASN A 41 12.08 6.07 2.63
C ASN A 41 11.86 7.23 3.61
N SER A 42 11.24 8.33 3.16
CA SER A 42 10.85 9.46 4.02
C SER A 42 9.74 9.08 5.01
N LEU A 43 8.75 8.32 4.56
CA LEU A 43 7.68 7.76 5.42
C LEU A 43 8.23 6.76 6.44
N ASP A 44 9.15 5.87 6.02
CA ASP A 44 9.82 4.94 6.94
C ASP A 44 10.63 5.70 8.00
N ALA A 45 11.37 6.74 7.61
CA ALA A 45 12.19 7.53 8.52
C ALA A 45 11.38 8.29 9.58
N THR A 46 10.14 8.67 9.26
CA THR A 46 9.22 9.33 10.20
C THR A 46 8.53 8.31 11.10
N GLU A 47 8.07 7.19 10.54
CA GLU A 47 7.41 6.11 11.28
C GLU A 47 8.32 5.46 12.34
N VAL A 48 9.59 5.19 12.01
CA VAL A 48 10.58 4.66 12.97
C VAL A 48 10.76 5.60 14.17
N GLY A 49 10.70 6.90 13.93
CA GLY A 49 10.80 7.92 14.97
C GLY A 49 9.49 8.22 15.70
N ARG A 50 8.36 7.60 15.30
CA ARG A 50 7.00 7.97 15.71
C ARG A 50 6.71 9.46 15.49
N ILE A 51 7.25 10.01 14.41
CA ILE A 51 7.09 11.42 14.03
C ILE A 51 5.93 11.50 13.04
N LEU A 52 5.04 12.47 13.22
CA LEU A 52 3.98 12.74 12.23
C LEU A 52 4.61 13.29 10.94
N PRO A 53 4.45 12.61 9.78
CA PRO A 53 5.19 12.97 8.58
C PRO A 53 4.78 14.32 8.00
N ASN A 54 5.78 15.11 7.60
CA ASN A 54 5.64 16.26 6.73
C ASN A 54 6.64 16.07 5.58
N ILE A 55 6.12 15.70 4.42
CA ILE A 55 6.92 15.38 3.23
C ILE A 55 6.65 16.44 2.18
N TRP A 56 7.73 17.04 1.68
CA TRP A 56 7.69 17.98 0.56
C TRP A 56 8.48 17.39 -0.61
N VAL A 57 7.81 17.29 -1.75
CA VAL A 57 8.36 16.78 -3.00
C VAL A 57 8.27 17.88 -4.04
N SER A 58 9.39 18.20 -4.69
CA SER A 58 9.43 19.10 -5.84
C SER A 58 10.07 18.38 -7.01
N LEU A 59 9.46 18.53 -8.19
CA LEU A 59 10.02 18.10 -9.45
C LEU A 59 10.15 19.32 -10.35
N GLU A 60 11.37 19.77 -10.60
CA GLU A 60 11.66 20.97 -11.41
C GLU A 60 12.31 20.55 -12.73
N SER A 61 11.92 21.16 -13.85
CA SER A 61 12.62 20.94 -15.12
C SER A 61 14.05 21.49 -15.04
N ALA A 62 15.02 20.69 -15.50
CA ALA A 62 16.46 21.00 -15.44
C ALA A 62 17.04 21.42 -16.81
N ASP A 63 16.26 21.36 -17.88
CA ASP A 63 16.62 21.77 -19.24
C ASP A 63 15.78 22.96 -19.72
N GLU A 64 16.36 23.78 -20.62
CA GLU A 64 15.69 24.96 -21.20
C GLU A 64 14.44 24.57 -22.02
N ASN A 65 14.43 23.35 -22.60
CA ASN A 65 13.29 22.79 -23.34
C ASN A 65 12.22 22.15 -22.45
N GLY A 66 12.52 21.91 -21.16
CA GLY A 66 11.54 21.64 -20.11
C GLY A 66 10.98 20.22 -19.98
N GLU A 67 11.45 19.22 -20.75
CA GLU A 67 10.72 17.95 -20.92
C GLU A 67 11.52 16.68 -20.65
N ARG A 68 12.86 16.72 -20.63
CA ARG A 68 13.66 15.49 -20.55
C ARG A 68 14.35 15.28 -19.21
N PHE A 69 14.92 16.33 -18.63
CA PHE A 69 15.69 16.22 -17.39
C PHE A 69 14.97 16.94 -16.26
N PHE A 70 14.87 16.29 -15.11
CA PHE A 70 14.17 16.82 -13.95
C PHE A 70 15.06 16.75 -12.71
N THR A 71 15.01 17.79 -11.90
CA THR A 71 15.58 17.80 -10.55
C THR A 71 14.48 17.43 -9.56
N LEU A 72 14.57 16.22 -9.02
CA LEU A 72 13.71 15.72 -7.97
C LEU A 72 14.31 16.09 -6.61
N THR A 73 13.56 16.82 -5.80
CA THR A 73 13.90 17.09 -4.39
C THR A 73 12.83 16.49 -3.47
N VAL A 74 13.23 15.63 -2.55
CA VAL A 74 12.37 15.09 -1.48
C VAL A 74 12.92 15.53 -0.14
N LYS A 75 12.07 16.16 0.67
CA LYS A 75 12.37 16.66 2.01
C LYS A 75 11.42 16.05 3.02
N ASP A 76 11.98 15.55 4.11
CA ASP A 76 11.23 14.98 5.22
C ASP A 76 11.58 15.66 6.57
N ASN A 77 10.79 15.36 7.58
CA ASN A 77 11.02 15.70 8.99
C ASN A 77 11.30 14.46 9.86
N GLY A 78 11.84 13.40 9.27
CA GLY A 78 12.10 12.12 9.93
C GLY A 78 13.26 12.17 10.93
N ILE A 79 13.78 10.99 11.30
CA ILE A 79 14.83 10.89 12.32
C ILE A 79 16.17 11.53 11.92
N GLY A 80 16.39 11.76 10.62
CA GLY A 80 17.67 12.16 10.04
C GLY A 80 18.72 11.04 10.05
N VAL A 81 19.75 11.22 9.25
CA VAL A 81 20.90 10.31 9.13
C VAL A 81 22.10 10.95 9.83
N ASP A 82 22.90 10.12 10.50
CA ASP A 82 24.14 10.56 11.11
C ASP A 82 25.13 11.06 10.04
N GLY A 83 25.78 12.19 10.28
CA GLY A 83 26.63 12.85 9.28
C GLY A 83 27.71 11.93 8.70
N ALA A 84 28.36 11.12 9.54
CA ALA A 84 29.40 10.19 9.11
C ALA A 84 28.85 8.99 8.31
N MET A 85 27.57 8.68 8.46
CA MET A 85 26.91 7.57 7.79
C MET A 85 26.27 7.95 6.46
N ILE A 86 26.07 9.24 6.16
CA ILE A 86 25.44 9.72 4.93
C ILE A 86 26.09 9.13 3.67
N PRO A 87 27.43 9.19 3.47
CA PRO A 87 28.03 8.64 2.26
C PRO A 87 27.75 7.15 2.07
N LYS A 88 27.87 6.33 3.12
CA LYS A 88 27.60 4.88 3.04
C LYS A 88 26.12 4.58 2.84
N ALA A 89 25.22 5.33 3.49
CA ALA A 89 23.79 5.11 3.42
C ALA A 89 23.20 5.38 2.02
N PHE A 90 23.73 6.38 1.30
CA PHE A 90 23.19 6.81 0.00
C PHE A 90 24.08 6.48 -1.19
N GLY A 91 25.36 6.17 -0.97
CA GLY A 91 26.35 5.91 -2.03
C GLY A 91 26.86 4.47 -2.09
N THR A 92 26.20 3.53 -1.41
CA THR A 92 26.51 2.09 -1.46
C THR A 92 25.24 1.29 -1.76
N VAL A 93 25.25 0.53 -2.84
CA VAL A 93 24.13 -0.37 -3.22
C VAL A 93 24.15 -1.59 -2.31
N LEU A 94 22.96 -2.07 -1.91
CA LEU A 94 22.78 -3.17 -0.93
C LEU A 94 23.40 -2.85 0.44
N TYR A 95 23.35 -1.59 0.85
CA TYR A 95 23.69 -1.17 2.20
C TYR A 95 22.43 -0.66 2.91
N GLY A 96 22.02 -1.31 3.98
CA GLY A 96 20.80 -0.93 4.67
C GLY A 96 20.67 -1.48 6.08
N SER A 97 19.75 -0.91 6.84
CA SER A 97 19.37 -1.34 8.19
C SER A 97 18.15 -2.27 8.20
N LYS A 98 17.64 -2.67 7.03
CA LYS A 98 16.33 -3.33 6.84
C LYS A 98 16.42 -4.86 6.67
N TYR A 99 17.49 -5.53 7.14
CA TYR A 99 17.68 -6.98 6.97
C TYR A 99 17.01 -7.87 8.05
N GLY A 100 16.43 -7.26 9.09
CA GLY A 100 15.74 -7.98 10.15
C GLY A 100 14.39 -8.57 9.71
N PHE A 101 13.90 -9.59 10.43
CA PHE A 101 12.59 -10.18 10.17
C PHE A 101 11.47 -9.31 10.78
N LYS A 102 11.14 -8.23 10.07
CA LYS A 102 10.06 -7.30 10.38
C LYS A 102 9.46 -6.74 9.09
N GLN A 103 8.23 -6.24 9.15
CA GLN A 103 7.68 -5.49 8.04
C GLN A 103 8.51 -4.23 7.75
N SER A 104 8.71 -3.97 6.46
CA SER A 104 9.21 -2.71 5.93
C SER A 104 8.51 -2.40 4.60
N ARG A 105 8.44 -1.11 4.23
CA ARG A 105 8.05 -0.70 2.87
C ARG A 105 9.09 -1.23 1.87
N GLY A 106 10.37 -0.88 2.06
CA GLY A 106 11.47 -1.37 1.23
C GLY A 106 12.09 -2.70 1.70
N THR A 107 12.32 -3.65 0.78
CA THR A 107 12.75 -5.05 1.08
C THR A 107 14.27 -5.26 1.11
N PHE A 108 15.07 -4.39 0.48
CA PHE A 108 16.52 -4.64 0.29
C PHE A 108 17.44 -3.47 0.65
N GLY A 109 16.91 -2.31 1.05
CA GLY A 109 17.72 -1.09 1.21
C GLY A 109 18.33 -0.59 -0.12
N VAL A 110 17.79 -1.04 -1.26
CA VAL A 110 18.33 -0.78 -2.60
C VAL A 110 17.63 0.37 -3.31
N GLY A 111 16.31 0.52 -3.14
CA GLY A 111 15.51 1.35 -4.04
C GLY A 111 15.84 2.85 -4.01
N GLY A 112 16.10 3.42 -2.82
CA GLY A 112 16.57 4.81 -2.71
C GLY A 112 17.91 5.04 -3.40
N THR A 113 18.89 4.17 -3.16
CA THR A 113 20.20 4.22 -3.82
C THR A 113 20.09 4.00 -5.33
N MET A 114 19.14 3.17 -5.78
CA MET A 114 18.87 2.95 -7.20
C MET A 114 18.30 4.19 -7.89
N ALA A 115 17.44 4.95 -7.22
CA ALA A 115 16.97 6.24 -7.75
C ALA A 115 18.14 7.22 -7.95
N LEU A 116 19.08 7.24 -6.99
CA LEU A 116 20.30 8.07 -7.07
C LEU A 116 21.25 7.60 -8.18
N LEU A 117 21.46 6.29 -8.28
CA LEU A 117 22.28 5.67 -9.31
C LEU A 117 21.70 5.93 -10.70
N TYR A 118 20.38 5.80 -10.87
CA TYR A 118 19.68 6.10 -12.11
C TYR A 118 19.88 7.57 -12.53
N GLY A 119 19.71 8.51 -11.60
CA GLY A 119 19.97 9.92 -11.86
C GLY A 119 21.41 10.18 -12.29
N GLN A 120 22.39 9.60 -11.59
CA GLN A 120 23.80 9.70 -11.95
C GLN A 120 24.10 9.11 -13.34
N ILE A 121 23.57 7.93 -13.68
CA ILE A 121 23.84 7.28 -14.96
C ILE A 121 23.24 8.09 -16.12
N THR A 122 22.06 8.66 -15.93
CA THR A 122 21.33 9.35 -17.00
C THR A 122 21.81 10.78 -17.23
N THR A 123 22.33 11.45 -16.19
CA THR A 123 22.73 12.87 -16.28
C THR A 123 24.22 13.10 -16.08
N ASN A 124 24.95 12.11 -15.56
CA ASN A 124 26.35 12.24 -15.13
C ASN A 124 26.58 13.38 -14.12
N THR A 125 25.58 13.68 -13.28
CA THR A 125 25.66 14.71 -12.25
C THR A 125 25.67 14.11 -10.83
N PRO A 126 26.34 14.76 -9.86
CA PRO A 126 26.28 14.34 -8.47
C PRO A 126 24.91 14.63 -7.84
N PHE A 127 24.47 13.77 -6.93
CA PHE A 127 23.27 14.01 -6.12
C PHE A 127 23.66 14.65 -4.78
N THR A 128 22.73 15.40 -4.18
CA THR A 128 22.94 16.11 -2.91
C THR A 128 22.09 15.49 -1.80
N VAL A 129 22.70 15.25 -0.65
CA VAL A 129 22.02 14.79 0.56
C VAL A 129 22.31 15.76 1.70
N ILE A 130 21.26 16.31 2.30
CA ILE A 130 21.34 17.21 3.45
C ILE A 130 20.60 16.53 4.60
N SER A 131 21.24 16.31 5.75
CA SER A 131 20.58 15.65 6.88
C SER A 131 21.04 16.17 8.24
N SER A 132 20.15 16.09 9.22
CA SER A 132 20.47 16.32 10.63
C SER A 132 19.54 15.51 11.54
N ARG A 133 20.11 15.06 12.67
CA ARG A 133 19.38 14.37 13.74
C ARG A 133 18.79 15.32 14.81
N GLY A 134 18.77 16.63 14.54
CA GLY A 134 18.37 17.66 15.49
C GLY A 134 19.51 18.16 16.39
N GLY A 135 20.75 17.83 16.02
CA GLY A 135 21.97 18.30 16.70
C GLY A 135 22.30 19.76 16.36
N LYS A 136 23.53 20.19 16.69
CA LYS A 136 24.02 21.55 16.38
C LYS A 136 24.43 21.75 14.92
N GLU A 137 24.47 20.67 14.14
CA GLU A 137 25.04 20.67 12.79
C GLU A 137 24.04 20.07 11.80
N ILE A 138 24.09 20.57 10.56
CA ILE A 138 23.45 20.01 9.38
C ILE A 138 24.57 19.64 8.41
N HIS A 139 24.62 18.39 7.97
CA HIS A 139 25.62 17.92 7.03
C HIS A 139 25.02 17.93 5.62
N GLU A 140 25.71 18.58 4.69
CA GLU A 140 25.39 18.60 3.26
C GLU A 140 26.51 17.90 2.49
N TYR A 141 26.17 16.84 1.78
CA TYR A 141 27.09 16.08 0.93
C TYR A 141 26.66 16.14 -0.52
N LYS A 142 27.60 16.38 -1.43
CA LYS A 142 27.46 16.05 -2.85
C LYS A 142 28.22 14.75 -3.11
N LEU A 143 27.50 13.75 -3.61
CA LEU A 143 27.98 12.39 -3.75
C LEU A 143 27.81 11.89 -5.17
N MET A 144 28.70 10.99 -5.56
CA MET A 144 28.51 10.05 -6.66
C MET A 144 28.72 8.63 -6.13
N ILE A 145 28.25 7.64 -6.88
CA ILE A 145 28.48 6.22 -6.64
C ILE A 145 29.56 5.76 -7.61
N ASP A 146 30.64 5.20 -7.08
CA ASP A 146 31.57 4.41 -7.88
C ASP A 146 30.90 3.08 -8.23
N ILE A 147 30.55 2.91 -9.51
CA ILE A 147 29.81 1.75 -10.00
C ILE A 147 30.69 0.49 -9.98
N VAL A 148 32.00 0.63 -10.21
CA VAL A 148 32.91 -0.53 -10.26
C VAL A 148 33.20 -1.02 -8.86
N GLU A 149 33.50 -0.12 -7.92
CA GLU A 149 33.83 -0.51 -6.54
C GLU A 149 32.61 -0.63 -5.62
N ASN A 150 31.43 -0.17 -6.04
CA ASN A 150 30.23 -0.02 -5.20
C ASN A 150 30.51 0.81 -3.93
N LYS A 151 31.19 1.95 -4.08
CA LYS A 151 31.58 2.83 -2.96
C LYS A 151 31.13 4.28 -3.19
N PRO A 152 30.87 5.04 -2.12
CA PRO A 152 30.55 6.45 -2.25
C PRO A 152 31.79 7.25 -2.64
N LYS A 153 31.65 8.11 -3.64
CA LYS A 153 32.62 9.13 -4.02
C LYS A 153 32.13 10.49 -3.54
N VAL A 154 32.78 11.04 -2.51
CA VAL A 154 32.44 12.36 -1.96
C VAL A 154 33.06 13.43 -2.85
N ILE A 155 32.22 14.28 -3.45
CA ILE A 155 32.66 15.42 -4.27
C ILE A 155 32.81 16.67 -3.40
N GLU A 156 31.85 16.90 -2.50
CA GLU A 156 31.83 18.06 -1.61
C GLU A 156 31.16 17.69 -0.28
N HIS A 157 31.68 18.20 0.83
CA HIS A 157 31.07 18.10 2.14
C HIS A 157 31.08 19.48 2.83
N LYS A 158 29.90 19.94 3.23
CA LYS A 158 29.69 21.17 4.00
C LYS A 158 28.99 20.85 5.31
N VAL A 159 29.34 21.59 6.36
CA VAL A 159 28.68 21.55 7.66
C VAL A 159 28.11 22.92 7.95
N HIS A 160 26.80 22.97 8.19
CA HIS A 160 26.06 24.20 8.48
C HIS A 160 25.62 24.24 9.94
N PRO A 161 25.58 25.42 10.58
CA PRO A 161 25.05 25.56 11.93
C PRO A 161 23.53 25.30 11.96
N ASN A 162 23.08 24.49 12.90
CA ASN A 162 21.67 24.12 13.07
C ASN A 162 21.00 24.86 14.23
N ALA A 163 20.96 26.20 14.16
CA ALA A 163 20.41 27.03 15.24
C ALA A 163 18.96 26.66 15.61
N LYS A 164 18.16 26.24 14.63
CA LYS A 164 16.75 25.85 14.81
C LYS A 164 16.55 24.38 15.21
N ARG A 165 17.64 23.61 15.39
CA ARG A 165 17.60 22.16 15.65
C ARG A 165 16.70 21.40 14.66
N TRP A 166 16.76 21.79 13.39
CA TRP A 166 16.04 21.09 12.33
C TRP A 166 16.46 19.62 12.31
N ARG A 167 15.47 18.76 12.05
CA ARG A 167 15.62 17.32 11.97
C ARG A 167 14.94 16.82 10.71
N GLY A 168 15.62 15.96 9.97
CA GLY A 168 15.10 15.36 8.74
C GLY A 168 16.19 15.12 7.71
N THR A 169 15.77 14.76 6.51
CA THR A 169 16.66 14.57 5.37
C THR A 169 16.09 15.28 4.14
N ILE A 170 16.97 15.80 3.30
CA ILE A 170 16.69 16.32 1.97
C ILE A 170 17.56 15.55 0.99
N VAL A 171 16.94 14.96 -0.01
CA VAL A 171 17.61 14.28 -1.11
C VAL A 171 17.27 15.02 -2.39
N ARG A 172 18.28 15.45 -3.14
CA ARG A 172 18.15 16.10 -4.44
C ARG A 172 18.95 15.33 -5.48
N VAL A 173 18.29 14.95 -6.56
CA VAL A 173 18.91 14.23 -7.68
C VAL A 173 18.34 14.74 -9.00
N THR A 174 19.20 14.93 -10.00
CA THR A 174 18.78 15.22 -11.37
C THR A 174 18.75 13.91 -12.15
N LEU A 175 17.68 13.67 -12.89
CA LEU A 175 17.44 12.42 -13.61
C LEU A 175 16.70 12.66 -14.93
N GLU A 176 16.91 11.77 -15.89
CA GLU A 176 16.09 11.71 -17.11
C GLU A 176 14.70 11.14 -16.80
N GLY A 177 13.64 11.74 -17.36
CA GLY A 177 12.27 11.31 -17.11
C GLY A 177 11.30 11.76 -18.20
N ASP A 178 10.06 11.31 -18.08
CA ASP A 178 8.93 11.80 -18.88
C ASP A 178 7.76 12.08 -17.94
N TYR A 179 7.58 13.34 -17.55
CA TYR A 179 6.51 13.76 -16.65
C TYR A 179 5.14 13.73 -17.34
N SER A 180 5.05 14.07 -18.62
CA SER A 180 3.78 14.14 -19.34
C SER A 180 3.06 12.79 -19.34
N THR A 181 3.79 11.70 -19.62
CA THR A 181 3.25 10.34 -19.62
C THR A 181 3.08 9.77 -18.21
N SER A 182 3.99 10.06 -17.27
CA SER A 182 3.95 9.50 -15.91
C SER A 182 3.03 10.25 -14.94
N ARG A 183 2.64 11.49 -15.26
CA ARG A 183 1.83 12.35 -14.39
C ARG A 183 0.59 11.66 -13.80
N PRO A 184 -0.28 10.98 -14.58
CA PRO A 184 -1.46 10.32 -14.00
C PRO A 184 -1.08 9.32 -12.91
N LYS A 185 -0.04 8.51 -13.15
CA LYS A 185 0.45 7.51 -12.18
C LYS A 185 1.11 8.17 -10.96
N ILE A 186 1.86 9.25 -11.13
CA ILE A 186 2.45 10.01 -10.02
C ILE A 186 1.34 10.61 -9.13
N LEU A 187 0.29 11.17 -9.73
CA LEU A 187 -0.83 11.72 -8.96
C LEU A 187 -1.61 10.62 -8.23
N SER A 188 -1.92 9.50 -8.90
CA SER A 188 -2.54 8.34 -8.25
C SER A 188 -1.67 7.77 -7.12
N TYR A 189 -0.34 7.79 -7.25
CA TYR A 189 0.57 7.38 -6.19
C TYR A 189 0.42 8.23 -4.94
N PHE A 190 0.44 9.57 -5.09
CA PHE A 190 0.30 10.47 -3.95
C PHE A 190 -1.09 10.37 -3.33
N GLU A 191 -2.13 10.24 -4.13
CA GLU A 191 -3.51 10.03 -3.67
C GLU A 191 -3.63 8.73 -2.86
N MET A 192 -3.18 7.60 -3.39
CA MET A 192 -3.17 6.32 -2.68
C MET A 192 -2.29 6.35 -1.43
N THR A 193 -1.13 7.02 -1.50
CA THR A 193 -0.25 7.19 -0.35
C THR A 193 -0.93 8.00 0.77
N ALA A 194 -1.71 9.03 0.42
CA ALA A 194 -2.48 9.81 1.38
C ALA A 194 -3.62 8.98 2.01
N VAL A 195 -4.23 8.05 1.26
CA VAL A 195 -5.26 7.13 1.79
C VAL A 195 -4.70 6.24 2.92
N VAL A 196 -3.51 5.66 2.75
CA VAL A 196 -2.93 4.75 3.77
C VAL A 196 -2.03 5.46 4.78
N ASN A 197 -1.73 6.74 4.58
CA ASN A 197 -1.03 7.58 5.54
C ASN A 197 -1.83 8.87 5.83
N PRO A 198 -3.07 8.78 6.36
CA PRO A 198 -3.88 9.94 6.74
C PRO A 198 -3.25 10.79 7.86
N ASN A 199 -2.18 10.29 8.48
CA ASN A 199 -1.37 10.97 9.46
C ASN A 199 -0.23 11.82 8.85
N ALA A 200 -0.05 11.81 7.53
CA ALA A 200 1.00 12.56 6.83
C ALA A 200 0.45 13.85 6.20
N ASN A 201 1.26 14.91 6.23
CA ASN A 201 1.14 16.02 5.29
C ASN A 201 2.07 15.75 4.12
N ILE A 202 1.53 15.72 2.90
CA ILE A 202 2.32 15.51 1.68
C ILE A 202 2.04 16.67 0.73
N VAL A 203 3.10 17.37 0.33
CA VAL A 203 3.05 18.43 -0.67
C VAL A 203 3.87 17.98 -1.87
N PHE A 204 3.25 17.98 -3.04
CA PHE A 204 3.91 17.73 -4.31
C PHE A 204 3.82 18.96 -5.21
N VAL A 205 4.97 19.49 -5.61
CA VAL A 205 5.08 20.57 -6.60
C VAL A 205 5.57 19.95 -7.90
N ASP A 206 4.78 20.11 -8.96
CA ASP A 206 5.11 19.56 -10.26
C ASP A 206 5.96 20.51 -11.13
N PRO A 207 6.50 20.04 -12.27
CA PRO A 207 7.35 20.87 -13.14
C PRO A 207 6.65 22.11 -13.70
N LYS A 208 5.32 22.15 -13.69
CA LYS A 208 4.52 23.30 -14.14
C LYS A 208 4.19 24.25 -12.99
N GLY A 209 4.76 24.04 -11.80
CA GLY A 209 4.52 24.84 -10.60
C GLY A 209 3.17 24.56 -9.93
N ARG A 210 2.43 23.51 -10.34
CA ARG A 210 1.16 23.16 -9.68
C ARG A 210 1.45 22.49 -8.35
N VAL A 211 0.76 22.96 -7.32
CA VAL A 211 0.92 22.47 -5.96
C VAL A 211 -0.24 21.56 -5.59
N TYR A 212 0.06 20.30 -5.30
CA TYR A 212 -0.85 19.30 -4.79
C TYR A 212 -0.61 19.14 -3.29
N VAL A 213 -1.66 19.29 -2.48
CA VAL A 213 -1.55 19.26 -1.01
C VAL A 213 -2.49 18.20 -0.45
N PHE A 214 -1.91 17.18 0.16
CA PHE A 214 -2.62 16.16 0.93
C PHE A 214 -2.40 16.45 2.41
N ARG A 215 -3.45 16.94 3.07
CA ARG A 215 -3.39 17.32 4.48
C ARG A 215 -3.66 16.12 5.37
N ARG A 216 -2.96 16.10 6.49
CA ARG A 216 -3.19 15.17 7.58
C ARG A 216 -4.61 15.34 8.14
N VAL A 217 -5.27 14.22 8.41
CA VAL A 217 -6.58 14.16 9.09
C VAL A 217 -6.53 13.40 10.42
N ILE A 218 -5.45 12.67 10.70
CA ILE A 218 -5.24 11.93 11.95
C ILE A 218 -3.94 12.38 12.63
N GLU A 219 -3.94 12.69 13.93
CA GLU A 219 -2.75 13.06 14.72
C GLU A 219 -2.19 11.89 15.54
N LYS A 220 -2.16 10.70 14.94
CA LYS A 220 -1.67 9.47 15.57
C LYS A 220 -0.60 8.83 14.68
N ALA A 221 0.52 8.45 15.29
CA ALA A 221 1.53 7.65 14.59
C ALA A 221 1.14 6.16 14.66
N PRO A 222 1.30 5.39 13.56
CA PRO A 222 1.12 3.95 13.61
C PRO A 222 2.19 3.31 14.52
N GLU A 223 1.88 2.16 15.10
CA GLU A 223 2.88 1.42 15.87
C GLU A 223 3.93 0.82 14.93
N PRO A 224 5.23 1.12 15.12
CA PRO A 224 6.26 0.57 14.26
C PRO A 224 6.40 -0.93 14.50
N PRO A 225 6.64 -1.73 13.44
CA PRO A 225 6.84 -3.16 13.58
C PRO A 225 8.11 -3.45 14.39
N ARG A 226 8.06 -4.47 15.24
CA ARG A 226 9.22 -4.90 16.03
C ARG A 226 10.00 -5.97 15.26
N GLU A 227 11.30 -6.00 15.47
CA GLU A 227 12.10 -7.12 14.96
C GLU A 227 11.75 -8.39 15.71
N GLY A 228 11.42 -9.45 14.97
CA GLY A 228 11.09 -10.75 15.53
C GLY A 228 12.02 -11.83 15.00
N LYS A 229 11.90 -13.02 15.58
CA LYS A 229 12.58 -14.22 15.11
C LYS A 229 11.83 -14.80 13.90
N PRO A 230 12.46 -15.59 13.02
CA PRO A 230 11.73 -16.32 12.00
C PRO A 230 10.89 -17.46 12.60
N HIS A 231 9.80 -17.81 11.92
CA HIS A 231 8.98 -18.96 12.28
C HIS A 231 9.49 -20.24 11.56
N PRO A 232 9.52 -21.42 12.21
CA PRO A 232 10.10 -22.65 11.65
C PRO A 232 9.53 -23.07 10.28
N LEU A 233 8.22 -22.93 10.07
CA LEU A 233 7.57 -23.28 8.81
C LEU A 233 7.98 -22.40 7.61
N GLY A 234 8.63 -21.26 7.85
CA GLY A 234 9.01 -20.29 6.82
C GLY A 234 10.49 -20.10 6.60
N VAL A 235 11.32 -20.96 7.19
CA VAL A 235 12.76 -20.94 6.96
C VAL A 235 13.16 -21.94 5.88
N ASP A 236 14.22 -21.58 5.16
CA ASP A 236 14.95 -22.45 4.25
C ASP A 236 16.34 -22.77 4.84
N VAL A 237 17.07 -23.66 4.17
CA VAL A 237 18.41 -24.11 4.57
C VAL A 237 19.37 -22.95 4.74
N GLU A 238 19.34 -21.98 3.83
CA GLU A 238 20.20 -20.79 3.88
C GLU A 238 19.89 -19.90 5.10
N THR A 239 18.60 -19.69 5.41
CA THR A 239 18.19 -18.97 6.61
C THR A 239 18.71 -19.65 7.86
N VAL A 240 18.62 -20.98 7.95
CA VAL A 240 19.14 -21.74 9.08
C VAL A 240 20.67 -21.62 9.17
N ASN A 241 21.39 -21.76 8.06
CA ASN A 241 22.85 -21.58 8.04
C ASN A 241 23.28 -20.19 8.51
N ARG A 242 22.57 -19.15 8.10
CA ARG A 242 22.83 -17.77 8.54
C ARG A 242 22.59 -17.59 10.04
N LEU A 243 21.56 -18.24 10.60
CA LEU A 243 21.32 -18.24 12.03
C LEU A 243 22.41 -19.01 12.78
N ILE A 244 22.85 -20.17 12.27
CA ILE A 244 23.95 -20.96 12.84
C ILE A 244 25.26 -20.14 12.88
N ALA A 245 25.56 -19.37 11.83
CA ALA A 245 26.76 -18.54 11.77
C ALA A 245 26.78 -17.43 12.84
N ASN A 246 25.62 -16.87 13.16
CA ASN A 246 25.48 -15.70 14.03
C ASN A 246 25.01 -16.02 15.46
N THR A 247 24.53 -17.24 15.72
CA THR A 247 23.98 -17.60 17.03
C THR A 247 25.05 -17.64 18.12
N LYS A 248 24.62 -17.32 19.33
CA LYS A 248 25.40 -17.50 20.57
C LYS A 248 25.13 -18.85 21.24
N SER A 249 24.15 -19.61 20.75
CA SER A 249 23.76 -20.90 21.34
C SER A 249 24.85 -21.96 21.12
N ARG A 250 25.09 -22.80 22.14
CA ARG A 250 26.14 -23.84 22.08
C ARG A 250 25.62 -25.12 21.45
N ASP A 251 24.44 -25.58 21.88
CA ASP A 251 23.77 -26.80 21.44
C ASP A 251 22.53 -26.56 20.56
N VAL A 252 22.16 -27.56 19.75
CA VAL A 252 21.05 -27.44 18.77
C VAL A 252 19.72 -27.19 19.45
N ARG A 253 19.46 -27.80 20.62
CA ARG A 253 18.22 -27.58 21.37
C ARG A 253 18.05 -26.12 21.76
N SER A 254 19.08 -25.53 22.36
CA SER A 254 19.12 -24.11 22.73
C SER A 254 18.99 -23.20 21.52
N PHE A 255 19.65 -23.56 20.40
CA PHE A 255 19.52 -22.83 19.14
C PHE A 255 18.06 -22.78 18.65
N LEU A 256 17.35 -23.92 18.65
CA LEU A 256 15.95 -23.96 18.22
C LEU A 256 15.03 -23.09 19.09
N VAL A 257 15.23 -23.11 20.41
CA VAL A 257 14.44 -22.29 21.36
C VAL A 257 14.78 -20.80 21.23
N ASN A 258 16.05 -20.47 21.02
CA ASN A 258 16.53 -19.09 21.04
C ASN A 258 16.39 -18.37 19.71
N GLU A 259 16.48 -19.05 18.57
CA GLU A 259 16.50 -18.39 17.25
C GLU A 259 15.17 -18.44 16.50
N PHE A 260 14.20 -19.26 16.94
CA PHE A 260 12.91 -19.40 16.26
C PHE A 260 11.73 -18.99 17.14
N GLN A 261 10.64 -18.55 16.48
CA GLN A 261 9.36 -18.32 17.17
C GLN A 261 8.68 -19.63 17.52
N ARG A 262 7.91 -19.62 18.62
CA ARG A 262 6.98 -20.71 19.00
C ARG A 262 7.63 -22.09 19.20
N ILE A 263 8.94 -22.16 19.39
CA ILE A 263 9.65 -23.37 19.82
C ILE A 263 9.92 -23.29 21.32
N GLY A 264 9.30 -24.18 22.10
CA GLY A 264 9.69 -24.45 23.47
C GLY A 264 10.61 -25.67 23.58
N PRO A 265 11.17 -25.96 24.77
CA PRO A 265 12.10 -27.08 24.96
C PRO A 265 11.54 -28.44 24.50
N LYS A 266 10.25 -28.70 24.79
CA LYS A 266 9.55 -29.92 24.36
C LYS A 266 9.40 -30.00 22.84
N THR A 267 9.01 -28.90 22.20
CA THR A 267 8.87 -28.83 20.73
C THR A 267 10.22 -29.01 20.05
N ALA A 268 11.29 -28.41 20.59
CA ALA A 268 12.65 -28.59 20.07
C ALA A 268 13.05 -30.07 20.08
N GLU A 269 12.83 -30.79 21.19
CA GLU A 269 13.12 -32.23 21.29
C GLU A 269 12.31 -33.07 20.31
N GLU A 270 11.01 -32.79 20.16
CA GLU A 270 10.15 -33.51 19.21
C GLU A 270 10.62 -33.30 17.76
N VAL A 271 10.98 -32.07 17.39
CA VAL A 271 11.49 -31.74 16.04
C VAL A 271 12.85 -32.38 15.80
N LEU A 272 13.76 -32.34 16.78
CA LEU A 272 15.10 -32.94 16.65
C LEU A 272 15.03 -34.46 16.54
N LYS A 273 14.08 -35.08 17.26
CA LYS A 273 13.79 -36.51 17.11
C LYS A 273 13.30 -36.86 15.71
N LEU A 274 12.44 -36.03 15.11
CA LEU A 274 12.00 -36.21 13.71
C LEU A 274 13.16 -36.04 12.72
N ALA A 275 14.06 -35.07 12.97
CA ALA A 275 15.22 -34.82 12.12
C ALA A 275 16.34 -35.88 12.31
N GLY A 276 16.32 -36.64 13.42
CA GLY A 276 17.39 -37.57 13.78
C GLY A 276 18.68 -36.85 14.15
N ILE A 277 18.58 -35.75 14.90
CA ILE A 277 19.70 -34.92 15.37
C ILE A 277 19.76 -34.96 16.89
N ASP A 278 20.96 -35.16 17.44
CA ASP A 278 21.20 -35.11 18.88
C ASP A 278 20.98 -33.68 19.43
N PRO A 279 20.08 -33.48 20.41
CA PRO A 279 19.83 -32.18 21.02
C PRO A 279 21.06 -31.50 21.63
N GLU A 280 22.02 -32.27 22.15
CA GLU A 280 23.23 -31.74 22.79
C GLU A 280 24.38 -31.49 21.80
N LYS A 281 24.20 -31.88 20.53
CA LYS A 281 25.19 -31.63 19.49
C LYS A 281 25.47 -30.13 19.41
N ARG A 282 26.73 -29.78 19.17
CA ARG A 282 27.13 -28.39 18.98
C ARG A 282 26.54 -27.83 17.68
N VAL A 283 25.92 -26.66 17.75
CA VAL A 283 25.20 -26.03 16.61
C VAL A 283 26.11 -25.82 15.41
N LYS A 284 27.36 -25.39 15.66
CA LYS A 284 28.34 -25.08 14.61
C LYS A 284 28.90 -26.33 13.90
N ASP A 285 28.63 -27.51 14.44
CA ASP A 285 29.10 -28.78 13.90
C ASP A 285 27.98 -29.52 13.14
N LEU A 286 26.85 -28.84 12.88
CA LEU A 286 25.77 -29.36 12.04
C LEU A 286 26.25 -29.47 10.58
N THR A 287 26.02 -30.63 9.98
CA THR A 287 26.33 -30.87 8.56
C THR A 287 25.24 -30.32 7.66
N HIS A 288 25.55 -30.14 6.36
CA HIS A 288 24.57 -29.68 5.38
C HIS A 288 23.34 -30.61 5.27
N ASP A 289 23.57 -31.92 5.39
CA ASP A 289 22.51 -32.93 5.42
C ASP A 289 21.61 -32.78 6.66
N GLU A 290 22.21 -32.60 7.84
CA GLU A 290 21.45 -32.41 9.08
C GLU A 290 20.62 -31.13 9.05
N VAL A 291 21.14 -30.03 8.49
CA VAL A 291 20.37 -28.80 8.31
C VAL A 291 19.18 -29.02 7.36
N THR A 292 19.37 -29.81 6.29
CA THR A 292 18.29 -30.15 5.37
C THR A 292 17.21 -30.98 6.06
N ARG A 293 17.59 -32.03 6.79
CA ARG A 293 16.68 -32.86 7.59
C ARG A 293 15.94 -32.05 8.66
N LEU A 294 16.59 -31.06 9.26
CA LEU A 294 15.97 -30.15 10.22
C LEU A 294 14.86 -29.30 9.57
N VAL A 295 15.12 -28.74 8.39
CA VAL A 295 14.13 -27.94 7.64
C VAL A 295 12.95 -28.81 7.19
N GLU A 296 13.20 -30.04 6.77
CA GLU A 296 12.14 -31.01 6.45
C GLU A 296 11.31 -31.37 7.68
N ALA A 297 11.96 -31.61 8.83
CA ALA A 297 11.29 -31.86 10.09
C ALA A 297 10.39 -30.68 10.52
N PHE A 298 10.79 -29.43 10.27
CA PHE A 298 9.91 -28.29 10.48
C PHE A 298 8.63 -28.38 9.65
N ARG A 299 8.73 -28.74 8.36
CA ARG A 299 7.56 -28.87 7.48
C ARG A 299 6.64 -30.02 7.91
N GLN A 300 7.21 -31.12 8.39
CA GLN A 300 6.46 -32.31 8.78
C GLN A 300 5.83 -32.23 10.18
N TYR A 301 6.37 -31.42 11.10
CA TYR A 301 5.93 -31.40 12.50
C TYR A 301 4.44 -31.08 12.68
N GLY A 302 3.88 -30.17 11.87
CA GLY A 302 2.44 -29.88 11.80
C GLY A 302 1.76 -29.30 13.06
N LYS A 303 2.46 -29.22 14.20
CA LYS A 303 1.91 -28.79 15.51
C LYS A 303 2.45 -27.43 15.99
N PHE A 304 3.10 -26.67 15.11
CA PHE A 304 3.55 -25.33 15.45
C PHE A 304 2.36 -24.41 15.72
N ARG A 305 2.50 -23.54 16.73
CA ARG A 305 1.53 -22.47 16.97
C ARG A 305 1.67 -21.41 15.88
N ALA A 306 0.62 -20.63 15.64
CA ALA A 306 0.67 -19.52 14.70
C ALA A 306 1.82 -18.53 15.04
N PRO A 307 2.46 -17.93 14.02
CA PRO A 307 3.53 -16.96 14.25
C PRO A 307 3.06 -15.73 15.05
N GLU A 308 4.01 -15.02 15.64
CA GLU A 308 3.75 -13.76 16.32
C GLU A 308 3.48 -12.62 15.35
N THR A 309 2.64 -11.69 15.78
CA THR A 309 2.10 -10.61 14.94
C THR A 309 2.75 -9.27 15.27
N SER A 310 3.60 -9.22 16.29
CA SER A 310 4.38 -8.05 16.71
C SER A 310 5.37 -7.57 15.64
N THR A 311 5.68 -8.41 14.66
CA THR A 311 6.50 -8.08 13.48
C THR A 311 5.74 -7.35 12.38
N LEU A 312 4.43 -7.20 12.55
CA LEU A 312 3.52 -6.56 11.61
C LEU A 312 3.07 -5.19 12.14
N SER A 313 2.83 -4.30 11.20
CA SER A 313 2.24 -2.98 11.35
C SER A 313 1.28 -2.79 10.17
N PRO A 314 0.04 -3.32 10.25
CA PRO A 314 -0.99 -3.08 9.25
C PRO A 314 -1.32 -1.58 9.15
N VAL A 315 -2.09 -1.17 8.14
CA VAL A 315 -2.51 0.24 8.03
C VAL A 315 -3.43 0.60 9.20
N GLY A 316 -4.37 -0.30 9.51
CA GLY A 316 -5.35 -0.18 10.57
C GLY A 316 -6.69 0.33 10.04
N VAL A 317 -7.78 -0.22 10.58
CA VAL A 317 -9.17 0.14 10.24
C VAL A 317 -9.40 1.65 10.34
N GLU A 318 -8.97 2.27 11.45
CA GLU A 318 -9.10 3.71 11.71
C GLU A 318 -8.40 4.56 10.64
N PHE A 319 -7.21 4.14 10.19
CA PHE A 319 -6.42 4.89 9.21
C PHE A 319 -7.04 4.76 7.81
N ILE A 320 -7.39 3.54 7.39
CA ILE A 320 -8.06 3.31 6.09
C ILE A 320 -9.37 4.10 6.02
N GLU A 321 -10.16 4.09 7.10
CA GLU A 321 -11.41 4.84 7.16
C GLU A 321 -11.21 6.35 6.97
N ALA A 322 -10.28 6.94 7.71
CA ALA A 322 -10.03 8.38 7.63
C ALA A 322 -9.44 8.79 6.27
N GLY A 323 -8.54 7.98 5.71
CA GLY A 323 -7.96 8.20 4.39
C GLY A 323 -9.01 8.19 3.29
N LEU A 324 -9.85 7.14 3.23
CA LEU A 324 -10.92 7.04 2.23
C LEU A 324 -11.98 8.14 2.39
N LYS A 325 -12.35 8.49 3.63
CA LYS A 325 -13.28 9.61 3.89
C LYS A 325 -12.71 10.95 3.43
N SER A 326 -11.41 11.19 3.65
CA SER A 326 -10.76 12.46 3.28
C SER A 326 -10.65 12.63 1.77
N ILE A 327 -10.25 11.57 1.06
CA ILE A 327 -9.96 11.62 -0.38
C ILE A 327 -11.24 11.47 -1.22
N TYR A 328 -12.01 10.42 -0.99
CA TYR A 328 -13.16 10.07 -1.84
C TYR A 328 -14.52 10.52 -1.31
N ARG A 329 -14.61 10.88 -0.01
CA ARG A 329 -15.87 11.31 0.64
C ARG A 329 -17.08 10.41 0.32
N PRO A 330 -16.96 9.08 0.48
CA PRO A 330 -18.00 8.15 0.09
C PRO A 330 -19.23 8.28 0.98
N GLU A 331 -20.40 7.94 0.44
CA GLU A 331 -21.67 7.88 1.19
C GLU A 331 -21.74 6.65 2.10
N PHE A 332 -21.12 5.57 1.66
CA PHE A 332 -20.97 4.33 2.42
C PHE A 332 -19.52 3.89 2.45
N LEU A 333 -19.07 3.44 3.62
CA LEU A 333 -17.74 2.87 3.81
C LEU A 333 -17.82 1.75 4.84
N HIS A 334 -17.20 0.62 4.52
CA HIS A 334 -16.96 -0.46 5.47
C HIS A 334 -15.54 -0.98 5.31
N VAL A 335 -14.83 -1.12 6.43
CA VAL A 335 -13.43 -1.54 6.49
C VAL A 335 -13.31 -2.74 7.41
N VAL A 336 -12.56 -3.75 6.98
CA VAL A 336 -12.33 -5.00 7.72
C VAL A 336 -10.84 -5.26 7.79
N GLN A 337 -10.34 -5.53 8.99
CA GLN A 337 -9.02 -6.12 9.20
C GLN A 337 -9.21 -7.56 9.66
N ARG A 338 -8.69 -8.51 8.86
CA ARG A 338 -8.78 -9.94 9.18
C ARG A 338 -7.83 -10.31 10.32
N PRO A 339 -8.12 -11.38 11.08
CA PRO A 339 -7.15 -11.93 12.01
C PRO A 339 -5.87 -12.34 11.26
N PRO A 340 -4.70 -12.23 11.90
CA PRO A 340 -3.44 -12.63 11.28
C PRO A 340 -3.44 -14.11 10.87
N SER A 341 -2.91 -14.38 9.70
CA SER A 341 -2.75 -15.72 9.12
C SER A 341 -1.29 -15.96 8.73
N SER A 342 -0.98 -17.11 8.16
CA SER A 342 0.38 -17.41 7.69
C SER A 342 0.39 -18.25 6.42
N TYR A 343 1.27 -17.92 5.47
CA TYR A 343 1.61 -18.79 4.34
C TYR A 343 3.06 -19.23 4.51
N SER A 344 3.34 -20.52 4.31
CA SER A 344 4.70 -21.06 4.50
C SER A 344 5.36 -20.51 5.78
N GLY A 345 4.65 -20.49 6.92
CA GLY A 345 5.16 -19.97 8.19
C GLY A 345 5.39 -18.45 8.31
N ILE A 346 5.23 -17.67 7.24
CA ILE A 346 5.40 -16.21 7.28
C ILE A 346 4.06 -15.58 7.69
N PRO A 347 4.01 -14.79 8.78
CA PRO A 347 2.77 -14.14 9.19
C PRO A 347 2.36 -13.06 8.20
N PHE A 348 1.04 -12.92 8.00
CA PHE A 348 0.47 -11.82 7.25
C PHE A 348 -0.89 -11.39 7.79
N VAL A 349 -1.25 -10.14 7.52
CA VAL A 349 -2.59 -9.58 7.78
C VAL A 349 -3.15 -9.05 6.47
N VAL A 350 -4.44 -9.28 6.26
CA VAL A 350 -5.20 -8.72 5.15
C VAL A 350 -6.20 -7.70 5.68
N GLU A 351 -6.25 -6.55 5.02
CA GLU A 351 -7.25 -5.52 5.26
C GLU A 351 -7.98 -5.26 3.94
N ALA A 352 -9.29 -5.08 4.02
CA ALA A 352 -10.10 -4.72 2.86
C ALA A 352 -11.08 -3.61 3.22
N ALA A 353 -11.44 -2.79 2.25
CA ALA A 353 -12.52 -1.84 2.39
C ALA A 353 -13.37 -1.80 1.12
N ILE A 354 -14.65 -1.49 1.28
CA ILE A 354 -15.54 -1.13 0.18
C ILE A 354 -16.17 0.21 0.48
N ALA A 355 -16.02 1.13 -0.48
CA ALA A 355 -16.60 2.46 -0.47
C ALA A 355 -17.56 2.63 -1.64
N TYR A 356 -18.63 3.39 -1.43
CA TYR A 356 -19.65 3.64 -2.46
C TYR A 356 -20.13 5.09 -2.47
N GLY A 357 -20.33 5.64 -3.67
CA GLY A 357 -20.88 6.99 -3.90
C GLY A 357 -19.89 8.13 -3.61
N GLY A 358 -20.42 9.33 -3.45
CA GLY A 358 -19.61 10.52 -3.16
C GLY A 358 -18.69 10.93 -4.32
N GLY A 359 -17.41 11.10 -4.04
CA GLY A 359 -16.38 11.47 -5.02
C GLY A 359 -15.79 10.29 -5.80
N ILE A 360 -16.36 9.08 -5.68
CA ILE A 360 -15.95 7.92 -6.45
C ILE A 360 -16.57 8.01 -7.85
N GLU A 361 -15.75 7.94 -8.89
CA GLU A 361 -16.23 8.01 -10.26
C GLU A 361 -16.99 6.73 -10.68
N PRO A 362 -18.13 6.85 -11.38
CA PRO A 362 -18.77 5.71 -12.03
C PRO A 362 -17.82 5.00 -13.00
N SER A 363 -17.74 3.67 -12.92
CA SER A 363 -16.88 2.86 -13.79
C SER A 363 -17.54 1.54 -14.15
N GLU A 364 -17.28 1.04 -15.35
CA GLU A 364 -17.72 -0.29 -15.82
C GLU A 364 -17.08 -1.42 -15.00
N GLU A 365 -15.82 -1.24 -14.62
CA GLU A 365 -15.08 -2.14 -13.74
C GLU A 365 -15.02 -1.57 -12.33
N ILE A 366 -14.94 -2.45 -11.32
CA ILE A 366 -14.76 -2.04 -9.93
C ILE A 366 -13.41 -1.34 -9.78
N GLN A 367 -13.40 -0.13 -9.22
CA GLN A 367 -12.15 0.57 -8.96
C GLN A 367 -11.40 -0.12 -7.82
N LEU A 368 -10.13 -0.48 -8.05
CA LEU A 368 -9.33 -1.24 -7.09
C LEU A 368 -8.08 -0.47 -6.66
N LEU A 369 -7.98 -0.20 -5.36
CA LEU A 369 -6.77 0.31 -4.71
C LEU A 369 -6.03 -0.84 -4.03
N ARG A 370 -4.80 -1.12 -4.49
CA ARG A 370 -3.98 -2.22 -3.98
C ARG A 370 -2.80 -1.71 -3.17
N PHE A 371 -2.58 -2.33 -2.02
CA PHE A 371 -1.47 -2.01 -1.13
C PHE A 371 -0.75 -3.26 -0.65
N ALA A 372 0.57 -3.17 -0.57
CA ALA A 372 1.41 -4.15 0.12
C ALA A 372 2.37 -3.43 1.07
N ASN A 373 2.39 -3.80 2.35
CA ASN A 373 3.22 -3.16 3.37
C ASN A 373 3.10 -1.62 3.40
N LYS A 374 1.88 -1.08 3.26
CA LYS A 374 1.59 0.37 3.18
C LYS A 374 2.10 1.06 1.90
N ILE A 375 2.47 0.29 0.88
CA ILE A 375 2.92 0.79 -0.42
C ILE A 375 1.81 0.62 -1.47
N PRO A 376 1.43 1.70 -2.18
CA PRO A 376 0.55 1.60 -3.35
C PRO A 376 1.14 0.72 -4.46
N LEU A 377 0.33 -0.16 -5.05
CA LEU A 377 0.70 -0.96 -6.22
C LEU A 377 -0.06 -0.43 -7.45
N LEU A 378 0.65 0.17 -8.41
CA LEU A 378 0.02 0.93 -9.51
C LEU A 378 0.11 0.25 -10.88
N TYR A 379 1.05 -0.67 -11.05
CA TYR A 379 1.23 -1.43 -12.28
C TYR A 379 0.80 -2.89 -12.11
N ASP A 380 0.71 -3.63 -13.21
CA ASP A 380 0.45 -5.07 -13.25
C ASP A 380 -0.82 -5.51 -12.49
N GLU A 381 -1.85 -4.67 -12.46
CA GLU A 381 -3.09 -4.89 -11.71
C GLU A 381 -3.76 -6.23 -12.04
N LYS A 382 -3.90 -6.54 -13.33
CA LYS A 382 -4.54 -7.79 -13.79
C LYS A 382 -3.77 -9.05 -13.40
N ALA A 383 -2.48 -8.92 -13.08
CA ALA A 383 -1.66 -10.02 -12.62
C ALA A 383 -1.67 -10.18 -11.08
N ASP A 384 -2.35 -9.31 -10.34
CA ASP A 384 -2.38 -9.36 -8.87
C ASP A 384 -3.46 -10.31 -8.34
N VAL A 385 -3.14 -11.00 -7.23
CA VAL A 385 -4.10 -11.89 -6.53
C VAL A 385 -5.38 -11.16 -6.13
N SER A 386 -5.32 -9.87 -5.77
CA SER A 386 -6.50 -9.07 -5.42
C SER A 386 -7.43 -8.86 -6.61
N TRP A 387 -6.88 -8.63 -7.80
CA TRP A 387 -7.67 -8.53 -9.04
C TRP A 387 -8.37 -9.84 -9.34
N LYS A 388 -7.63 -10.97 -9.29
CA LYS A 388 -8.18 -12.32 -9.44
C LYS A 388 -9.35 -12.58 -8.47
N VAL A 389 -9.21 -12.18 -7.21
CA VAL A 389 -10.30 -12.33 -6.22
C VAL A 389 -11.53 -11.52 -6.62
N ILE A 390 -11.34 -10.25 -6.98
CA ILE A 390 -12.45 -9.33 -7.33
C ILE A 390 -13.18 -9.77 -8.60
N SER A 391 -12.46 -10.28 -9.59
CA SER A 391 -13.02 -10.68 -10.88
C SER A 391 -13.59 -12.10 -10.88
N GLU A 392 -12.92 -13.06 -10.22
CA GLU A 392 -13.26 -14.49 -10.32
C GLU A 392 -13.96 -15.06 -9.07
N ARG A 393 -13.77 -14.48 -7.88
CA ARG A 393 -14.24 -15.07 -6.61
C ARG A 393 -15.43 -14.35 -5.98
N ILE A 394 -15.72 -13.13 -6.43
CA ILE A 394 -16.80 -12.28 -5.94
C ILE A 394 -17.85 -12.09 -7.03
N ASP A 395 -19.07 -12.56 -6.75
CA ASP A 395 -20.23 -12.33 -7.61
C ASP A 395 -20.92 -11.01 -7.21
N TRP A 396 -20.52 -9.91 -7.83
CA TRP A 396 -21.00 -8.55 -7.56
C TRP A 396 -22.53 -8.39 -7.68
N PRO A 397 -23.20 -8.95 -8.70
CA PRO A 397 -24.66 -8.95 -8.79
C PRO A 397 -25.37 -9.52 -7.54
N SER A 398 -24.84 -10.58 -6.91
CA SER A 398 -25.38 -11.12 -5.65
C SER A 398 -25.33 -10.14 -4.47
N TYR A 399 -24.49 -9.11 -4.57
CA TYR A 399 -24.39 -8.01 -3.61
C TYR A 399 -25.11 -6.73 -4.06
N LYS A 400 -25.92 -6.81 -5.13
CA LYS A 400 -26.64 -5.67 -5.76
C LYS A 400 -25.71 -4.62 -6.37
N VAL A 401 -24.48 -5.03 -6.70
CA VAL A 401 -23.52 -4.17 -7.40
C VAL A 401 -23.62 -4.44 -8.89
N GLN A 402 -24.06 -3.44 -9.64
CA GLN A 402 -24.15 -3.45 -11.10
C GLN A 402 -22.97 -2.71 -11.72
N LYS A 403 -22.74 -2.94 -13.02
CA LYS A 403 -21.74 -2.19 -13.79
C LYS A 403 -22.11 -0.71 -13.84
N GLY A 404 -21.11 0.16 -13.86
CA GLY A 404 -21.31 1.62 -13.87
C GLY A 404 -21.61 2.22 -12.50
N MET A 405 -21.67 1.42 -11.42
CA MET A 405 -21.86 1.96 -10.07
C MET A 405 -20.54 2.53 -9.51
N PRO A 406 -20.59 3.62 -8.74
CA PRO A 406 -19.40 4.24 -8.13
C PRO A 406 -18.93 3.42 -6.91
N VAL A 407 -18.31 2.26 -7.16
CA VAL A 407 -17.81 1.33 -6.14
C VAL A 407 -16.28 1.26 -6.20
N LEU A 408 -15.66 1.48 -5.04
CA LEU A 408 -14.22 1.38 -4.85
C LEU A 408 -13.91 0.28 -3.82
N VAL A 409 -12.96 -0.59 -4.15
CA VAL A 409 -12.44 -1.64 -3.28
C VAL A 409 -10.99 -1.33 -2.96
N LEU A 410 -10.65 -1.34 -1.68
CA LEU A 410 -9.27 -1.24 -1.21
C LEU A 410 -8.84 -2.59 -0.67
N THR A 411 -7.62 -3.01 -0.98
CA THR A 411 -6.98 -4.20 -0.40
C THR A 411 -5.58 -3.86 0.10
N SER A 412 -5.22 -4.33 1.30
CA SER A 412 -3.91 -4.13 1.90
C SER A 412 -3.40 -5.47 2.45
N ILE A 413 -2.19 -5.85 2.04
CA ILE A 413 -1.49 -7.03 2.54
C ILE A 413 -0.27 -6.58 3.33
N CYS A 414 -0.17 -7.04 4.58
CA CYS A 414 0.90 -6.71 5.50
C CYS A 414 1.67 -7.99 5.85
N SER A 415 2.98 -8.06 5.56
CA SER A 415 3.84 -9.24 5.83
C SER A 415 5.32 -8.85 5.92
N PRO A 416 6.17 -9.54 6.71
CA PRO A 416 7.62 -9.31 6.69
C PRO A 416 8.23 -9.62 5.31
N LYS A 417 7.61 -10.51 4.53
CA LYS A 417 8.11 -10.95 3.22
C LYS A 417 6.96 -11.16 2.22
N VAL A 418 6.38 -10.08 1.71
CA VAL A 418 5.31 -10.14 0.70
C VAL A 418 5.78 -10.94 -0.54
N PRO A 419 5.00 -11.92 -1.03
CA PRO A 419 5.43 -12.78 -2.12
C PRO A 419 5.10 -12.12 -3.47
N TYR A 420 5.93 -11.19 -3.93
CA TYR A 420 5.72 -10.50 -5.22
C TYR A 420 5.98 -11.42 -6.43
N LYS A 421 5.27 -11.19 -7.55
CA LYS A 421 5.51 -11.90 -8.82
C LYS A 421 6.77 -11.41 -9.54
N THR A 422 7.11 -10.14 -9.38
CA THR A 422 8.25 -9.49 -10.05
C THR A 422 9.13 -8.73 -9.05
N VAL A 423 10.39 -8.46 -9.42
CA VAL A 423 11.35 -7.70 -8.61
C VAL A 423 10.89 -6.25 -8.38
N GLY A 424 10.11 -5.69 -9.33
CA GLY A 424 9.54 -4.35 -9.23
C GLY A 424 8.41 -4.18 -8.20
N LYS A 425 7.95 -5.29 -7.58
CA LYS A 425 6.94 -5.28 -6.50
C LYS A 425 5.63 -4.59 -6.86
N GLU A 426 5.11 -4.89 -8.05
CA GLU A 426 3.86 -4.30 -8.56
C GLU A 426 2.65 -5.24 -8.45
N ALA A 427 2.88 -6.55 -8.29
CA ALA A 427 1.81 -7.54 -8.14
C ALA A 427 2.18 -8.61 -7.11
N VAL A 428 1.22 -8.96 -6.25
CA VAL A 428 1.35 -10.04 -5.27
C VAL A 428 0.97 -11.38 -5.91
N SER A 429 1.73 -12.43 -5.57
CA SER A 429 1.54 -13.79 -6.10
C SER A 429 0.33 -14.51 -5.53
N ASP A 430 -0.20 -15.45 -6.30
CA ASP A 430 -1.43 -16.18 -6.02
C ASP A 430 -1.18 -17.32 -5.01
N ARG A 431 -0.91 -16.95 -3.76
CA ARG A 431 -0.81 -17.91 -2.65
C ARG A 431 -2.23 -18.28 -2.16
N PRO A 432 -2.58 -19.57 -2.05
CA PRO A 432 -3.93 -20.00 -1.65
C PRO A 432 -4.41 -19.40 -0.33
N GLU A 433 -3.51 -19.26 0.65
CA GLU A 433 -3.82 -18.69 1.96
C GLU A 433 -4.15 -17.19 1.89
N ILE A 434 -3.40 -16.45 1.05
CA ILE A 434 -3.64 -15.02 0.81
C ILE A 434 -4.95 -14.83 0.03
N GLU A 435 -5.15 -15.60 -1.06
CA GLU A 435 -6.37 -15.56 -1.87
C GLU A 435 -7.62 -15.83 -1.02
N ARG A 436 -7.55 -16.82 -0.12
CA ARG A 436 -8.65 -17.16 0.79
C ARG A 436 -8.98 -16.01 1.75
N GLU A 437 -7.99 -15.44 2.43
CA GLU A 437 -8.26 -14.35 3.39
C GLU A 437 -8.73 -13.06 2.70
N LEU A 438 -8.20 -12.73 1.52
CA LEU A 438 -8.72 -11.64 0.68
C LEU A 438 -10.18 -11.86 0.30
N THR A 439 -10.51 -13.06 -0.17
CA THR A 439 -11.89 -13.41 -0.54
C THR A 439 -12.83 -13.25 0.65
N MET A 440 -12.42 -13.69 1.83
CA MET A 440 -13.24 -13.56 3.04
C MET A 440 -13.41 -12.09 3.46
N ALA A 441 -12.34 -11.29 3.42
CA ALA A 441 -12.38 -9.86 3.77
C ALA A 441 -13.30 -9.07 2.83
N ILE A 442 -13.20 -9.31 1.52
CA ILE A 442 -14.01 -8.61 0.52
C ILE A 442 -15.48 -9.04 0.62
N ARG A 443 -15.77 -10.34 0.82
CA ARG A 443 -17.16 -10.82 1.05
C ARG A 443 -17.80 -10.19 2.27
N GLU A 444 -17.03 -9.98 3.34
CA GLU A 444 -17.51 -9.30 4.54
C GLU A 444 -17.94 -7.87 4.23
N CYS A 445 -17.09 -7.10 3.54
CA CYS A 445 -17.43 -5.76 3.11
C CYS A 445 -18.60 -5.72 2.12
N ALA A 446 -18.65 -6.67 1.18
CA ALA A 446 -19.70 -6.74 0.16
C ALA A 446 -21.08 -7.04 0.77
N ARG A 447 -21.13 -7.85 1.84
CA ARG A 447 -22.37 -8.06 2.61
C ARG A 447 -22.84 -6.77 3.28
N ALA A 448 -21.94 -5.98 3.83
CA ALA A 448 -22.28 -4.67 4.41
C ALA A 448 -22.81 -3.70 3.34
N LEU A 449 -22.16 -3.64 2.17
CA LEU A 449 -22.62 -2.82 1.05
C LEU A 449 -24.01 -3.26 0.56
N ARG A 450 -24.27 -4.56 0.43
CA ARG A 450 -25.58 -5.08 0.03
C ARG A 450 -26.70 -4.62 0.97
N LEU A 451 -26.44 -4.58 2.29
CA LEU A 451 -27.41 -4.09 3.27
C LEU A 451 -27.72 -2.61 3.05
N TYR A 452 -26.69 -1.80 2.80
CA TYR A 452 -26.83 -0.38 2.48
C TYR A 452 -27.64 -0.14 1.19
N LEU A 453 -27.26 -0.79 0.08
CA LEU A 453 -27.97 -0.68 -1.21
C LEU A 453 -29.42 -1.15 -1.10
N SER A 454 -29.67 -2.20 -0.32
CA SER A 454 -31.04 -2.67 -0.06
C SER A 454 -31.90 -1.64 0.69
N GLN A 455 -31.31 -0.80 1.53
CA GLN A 455 -32.04 0.29 2.19
C GLN A 455 -32.35 1.42 1.21
N ILE A 456 -31.42 1.74 0.30
CA ILE A 456 -31.64 2.71 -0.76
C ILE A 456 -32.80 2.28 -1.67
N GLU A 457 -32.74 1.05 -2.21
CA GLU A 457 -33.81 0.51 -3.06
C GLU A 457 -35.18 0.53 -2.38
N LYS A 458 -35.24 0.18 -1.08
CA LYS A 458 -36.48 0.23 -0.30
C LYS A 458 -37.02 1.65 -0.18
N ARG A 459 -36.14 2.64 0.05
CA ARG A 459 -36.52 4.06 0.13
C ARG A 459 -37.03 4.57 -1.22
N GLU A 460 -36.36 4.21 -2.30
CA GLU A 460 -36.77 4.59 -3.66
C GLU A 460 -38.10 3.95 -4.06
N ALA A 461 -38.28 2.65 -3.77
CA ALA A 461 -39.53 1.95 -4.03
C ALA A 461 -40.70 2.55 -3.23
N ALA A 462 -40.47 2.91 -1.96
CA ALA A 462 -41.47 3.61 -1.14
C ALA A 462 -41.80 4.99 -1.74
N LYS A 463 -40.78 5.77 -2.13
CA LYS A 463 -40.98 7.09 -2.77
C LYS A 463 -41.77 6.98 -4.07
N LYS A 464 -41.41 6.04 -4.96
CA LYS A 464 -42.14 5.79 -6.21
C LYS A 464 -43.60 5.39 -5.94
N ARG A 465 -43.83 4.50 -4.97
CA ARG A 465 -45.19 4.08 -4.57
C ARG A 465 -46.02 5.26 -4.06
N LEU A 466 -45.43 6.12 -3.22
CA LEU A 466 -46.11 7.32 -2.72
C LEU A 466 -46.41 8.33 -3.83
N SER A 467 -45.48 8.53 -4.76
CA SER A 467 -45.67 9.37 -5.96
C SER A 467 -46.82 8.86 -6.83
N VAL A 468 -46.89 7.55 -7.08
CA VAL A 468 -48.01 6.91 -7.81
C VAL A 468 -49.35 7.17 -7.11
N TYR A 469 -49.43 7.03 -5.78
CA TYR A 469 -50.67 7.34 -5.06
C TYR A 469 -51.03 8.82 -5.11
N ALA A 470 -50.04 9.72 -4.97
CA ALA A 470 -50.25 11.16 -5.07
C ALA A 470 -50.79 11.57 -6.45
N ARG A 471 -50.32 10.93 -7.52
CA ARG A 471 -50.72 11.18 -8.91
C ARG A 471 -52.08 10.58 -9.26
N TYR A 472 -52.29 9.29 -9.00
CA TYR A 472 -53.46 8.58 -9.53
C TYR A 472 -54.69 8.59 -8.60
N LEU A 473 -54.53 8.66 -7.28
CA LEU A 473 -55.67 8.59 -6.37
C LEU A 473 -56.65 9.77 -6.52
N PRO A 474 -56.18 11.04 -6.65
CA PRO A 474 -57.06 12.16 -6.96
C PRO A 474 -57.75 12.04 -8.32
N MET A 475 -57.04 11.51 -9.33
CA MET A 475 -57.63 11.26 -10.66
C MET A 475 -58.75 10.23 -10.60
N ILE A 476 -58.52 9.10 -9.92
CA ILE A 476 -59.53 8.05 -9.76
C ILE A 476 -60.77 8.64 -9.08
N ALA A 477 -60.59 9.38 -7.97
CA ALA A 477 -61.71 10.04 -7.29
C ALA A 477 -62.48 11.00 -8.20
N LYS A 478 -61.77 11.85 -8.96
CA LYS A 478 -62.39 12.79 -9.91
C LYS A 478 -63.17 12.10 -11.03
N HIS A 479 -62.56 11.12 -11.70
CA HIS A 479 -63.19 10.44 -12.83
C HIS A 479 -64.30 9.48 -12.40
N SER A 480 -64.15 8.77 -11.28
CA SER A 480 -65.21 7.93 -10.72
C SER A 480 -66.42 8.74 -10.30
N ALA A 481 -66.22 9.90 -9.66
CA ALA A 481 -67.30 10.80 -9.28
C ALA A 481 -68.02 11.39 -10.52
N TYR A 482 -67.25 11.78 -11.55
CA TYR A 482 -67.80 12.22 -12.84
C TYR A 482 -68.72 11.17 -13.49
N VAL A 483 -68.28 9.91 -13.57
CA VAL A 483 -69.09 8.82 -14.14
C VAL A 483 -70.33 8.52 -13.29
N ALA A 484 -70.19 8.59 -11.96
CA ALA A 484 -71.29 8.34 -11.03
C ALA A 484 -72.26 9.54 -10.90
N GLY A 485 -71.97 10.70 -11.51
CA GLY A 485 -72.77 11.92 -11.38
C GLY A 485 -72.77 12.50 -9.96
N THR A 486 -71.69 12.30 -9.20
CA THR A 486 -71.54 12.75 -7.79
C THR A 486 -70.34 13.69 -7.63
N GLU A 487 -70.21 14.35 -6.48
CA GLU A 487 -69.02 15.15 -6.17
C GLU A 487 -67.81 14.27 -5.82
N PRO A 488 -66.58 14.67 -6.20
CA PRO A 488 -65.37 13.92 -5.87
C PRO A 488 -65.17 13.79 -4.36
N PRO A 489 -64.97 12.57 -3.83
CA PRO A 489 -64.65 12.39 -2.42
C PRO A 489 -63.27 12.97 -2.08
N ASP A 490 -63.12 13.52 -0.88
CA ASP A 490 -61.83 14.02 -0.41
C ASP A 490 -60.86 12.86 -0.15
N VAL A 491 -59.81 12.77 -0.97
CA VAL A 491 -58.75 11.76 -0.87
C VAL A 491 -57.62 12.15 0.08
N MET A 492 -57.57 13.41 0.54
CA MET A 492 -56.49 13.90 1.41
C MET A 492 -56.36 13.16 2.74
N PRO A 493 -57.44 12.72 3.43
CA PRO A 493 -57.32 11.93 4.65
C PRO A 493 -56.60 10.59 4.40
N LEU A 494 -56.90 9.93 3.28
CA LEU A 494 -56.26 8.68 2.88
C LEU A 494 -54.79 8.91 2.51
N LEU A 495 -54.50 9.95 1.73
CA LEU A 495 -53.13 10.31 1.33
C LEU A 495 -52.26 10.69 2.54
N LYS A 496 -52.80 11.46 3.49
CA LYS A 496 -52.12 11.78 4.75
C LYS A 496 -51.82 10.54 5.59
N SER A 497 -52.73 9.56 5.62
CA SER A 497 -52.55 8.32 6.39
C SER A 497 -51.35 7.47 5.92
N ILE A 498 -50.97 7.60 4.64
CA ILE A 498 -49.81 6.92 4.05
C ILE A 498 -48.58 7.84 3.92
N GLY A 499 -48.63 9.05 4.47
CA GLY A 499 -47.50 9.99 4.49
C GLY A 499 -47.33 10.85 3.24
N VAL A 500 -48.33 10.92 2.35
CA VAL A 500 -48.34 11.84 1.22
C VAL A 500 -48.83 13.22 1.68
N THR A 501 -48.08 14.27 1.35
CA THR A 501 -48.42 15.66 1.70
C THR A 501 -49.15 16.37 0.55
N ALA A 502 -49.94 17.41 0.85
CA ALA A 502 -50.63 18.19 -0.17
C ALA A 502 -49.68 18.79 -1.21
N LYS A 503 -48.47 19.19 -0.79
CA LYS A 503 -47.42 19.71 -1.68
C LYS A 503 -46.94 18.66 -2.68
N MET A 504 -46.79 17.40 -2.27
CA MET A 504 -46.42 16.31 -3.17
C MET A 504 -47.52 16.01 -4.20
N VAL A 505 -48.79 16.13 -3.82
CA VAL A 505 -49.92 15.98 -4.74
C VAL A 505 -49.90 17.09 -5.78
N ASP A 506 -49.73 18.34 -5.38
CA ASP A 506 -49.65 19.48 -6.30
C ASP A 506 -48.44 19.38 -7.26
N GLU A 507 -47.29 18.94 -6.77
CA GLU A 507 -46.08 18.75 -7.60
C GLU A 507 -46.30 17.65 -8.67
N GLU A 508 -46.87 16.51 -8.29
CA GLU A 508 -47.16 15.41 -9.21
C GLU A 508 -48.29 15.73 -10.20
N MET A 509 -49.32 16.47 -9.77
CA MET A 509 -50.40 16.93 -10.65
C MET A 509 -49.90 17.93 -11.68
N LYS A 510 -49.01 18.85 -11.31
CA LYS A 510 -48.35 19.78 -12.26
C LYS A 510 -47.43 19.06 -13.23
N ALA A 511 -46.69 18.06 -12.76
CA ALA A 511 -45.85 17.23 -13.64
C ALA A 511 -46.71 16.47 -14.67
N LEU A 512 -47.85 15.92 -14.23
CA LEU A 512 -48.82 15.26 -15.12
C LEU A 512 -49.44 16.21 -16.14
N GLU A 513 -49.83 17.43 -15.74
CA GLU A 513 -50.38 18.43 -16.66
C GLU A 513 -49.39 18.81 -17.76
N ARG A 514 -48.08 18.90 -17.42
CA ARG A 514 -46.99 19.11 -18.40
C ARG A 514 -46.80 17.92 -19.34
N GLU A 515 -46.91 16.69 -18.83
CA GLU A 515 -46.85 15.48 -19.67
C GLU A 515 -48.04 15.41 -20.64
N LEU A 516 -49.24 15.81 -20.21
CA LEU A 516 -50.46 15.80 -21.03
C LEU A 516 -50.52 16.97 -22.04
N SER A 517 -49.89 18.11 -21.74
CA SER A 517 -49.79 19.25 -22.67
C SER A 517 -48.70 19.08 -23.73
N GLY A 518 -47.88 18.02 -23.65
CA GLY A 518 -46.80 17.76 -24.60
C GLY A 518 -45.52 18.58 -24.38
N GLU A 519 -45.37 19.23 -23.21
CA GLU A 519 -44.21 20.06 -22.84
C GLU A 519 -43.14 19.28 -22.05
N ALA A 520 -42.98 17.98 -22.31
CA ALA A 520 -41.92 17.19 -21.69
C ALA A 520 -40.63 17.27 -22.52
N GLU A 521 -39.71 18.17 -22.13
CA GLU A 521 -38.27 18.10 -22.50
C GLU A 521 -37.51 17.14 -21.58
#